data_AF-A0A847UPF8-F1
#
_entry.id   AF-A0A847UPF8-F1
#
_cell.length_a   1.000
_cell.length_b   1.000
_cell.length_c   1.000
_cell.angle_alpha   90.00
_cell.angle_beta   90.00
_cell.angle_gamma   90.00
#
_symmetry.space_group_name_H-M   'P 1'
#
loop_
_entity.id
_entity.type
_entity.pdbx_description
1 polymer ?
#
loop_
_entity_poly.entity_id
_entity_poly.type
_entity_poly.pdbx_seq_one_letter_code
_entity_poly.pdbx_strand_id
1 'polypeptide(L)'
;MNTAGHTLFRPPAEAGSVLVRVADGCPHNACAFCAMYTGVPYREYATEELTACIAEAARKHPHARRVFLADGDVFALPRETLSAVLALLRASFPRLA
;
A
#
# COMPACT_ATOMS: atom_id res chain seq x y z
N MET A 1 -10.11 0.19 5.74
CA MET A 1 -8.68 -0.02 5.39
C MET A 1 -8.62 -1.20 4.45
N ASN A 2 -8.14 -0.99 3.22
CA ASN A 2 -8.30 -1.89 2.06
C ASN A 2 -8.63 -3.33 2.43
N THR A 3 -9.86 -3.74 2.14
CA THR A 3 -10.46 -5.04 2.43
C THR A 3 -10.21 -5.98 1.26
N ALA A 4 -8.97 -6.40 1.05
CA ALA A 4 -8.70 -7.49 0.13
C ALA A 4 -9.00 -8.84 0.79
N GLY A 5 -9.51 -9.79 0.01
CA GLY A 5 -9.80 -11.16 0.44
C GLY A 5 -8.56 -12.05 0.63
N HIS A 6 -7.37 -11.46 0.80
CA HIS A 6 -6.10 -12.17 0.96
C HIS A 6 -5.25 -11.59 2.10
N THR A 7 -4.34 -12.41 2.61
CA THR A 7 -3.46 -12.09 3.74
C THR A 7 -2.56 -10.90 3.44
N LEU A 8 -2.56 -9.91 4.33
CA LEU A 8 -1.64 -8.79 4.30
C LEU A 8 -0.32 -9.16 4.99
N PHE A 9 0.79 -9.02 4.28
CA PHE A 9 2.12 -9.27 4.84
C PHE A 9 2.79 -7.97 5.28
N ARG A 10 3.30 -7.95 6.51
CA ARG A 10 4.04 -6.82 7.10
C ARG A 10 5.44 -7.27 7.48
N PRO A 11 6.50 -6.76 6.82
CA PRO A 11 7.87 -7.04 7.23
C PRO A 11 8.14 -6.55 8.66
N PRO A 12 8.96 -7.25 9.47
CA PRO A 12 9.29 -6.83 10.84
C PRO A 12 9.87 -5.42 10.92
N ALA A 13 10.66 -5.01 9.93
CA ALA A 13 11.23 -3.65 9.84
C ALA A 13 10.14 -2.55 9.77
N GLU A 14 8.96 -2.89 9.26
CA GLU A 14 7.82 -1.99 9.04
C GLU A 14 6.74 -2.12 10.13
N ALA A 15 7.07 -2.76 11.27
CA ALA A 15 6.13 -2.93 12.39
C ALA A 15 5.59 -1.59 12.94
N GLY A 16 6.40 -0.53 12.87
CA GLY A 16 6.04 0.82 13.32
C GLY A 16 5.45 1.73 12.23
N SER A 17 5.25 1.23 11.01
CA SER A 17 4.77 2.01 9.87
C SER A 17 3.28 1.79 9.64
N VAL A 18 2.61 2.86 9.19
CA VAL A 18 1.23 2.74 8.69
C VAL A 18 1.29 1.97 7.38
N LEU A 19 0.56 0.86 7.27
CA LEU A 19 0.48 0.10 6.03
C LEU A 19 -0.64 0.64 5.16
N VAL A 20 -0.32 0.93 3.90
CA VAL A 20 -1.28 1.31 2.86
C VAL A 20 -1.08 0.38 1.68
N ARG A 21 -2.09 -0.45 1.38
CA ARG A 21 -2.08 -1.27 0.16
C ARG A 21 -2.42 -0.38 -1.03
N VAL A 22 -1.60 -0.43 -2.08
CA VAL A 22 -1.84 0.35 -3.31
C VAL A 22 -2.32 -0.53 -4.47
N ALA A 23 -2.05 -1.82 -4.38
CA ALA A 23 -2.54 -2.86 -5.26
C ALA A 23 -2.70 -4.15 -4.45
N ASP A 24 -3.44 -5.11 -4.98
CA ASP A 24 -3.50 -6.49 -4.49
C ASP A 24 -2.55 -7.37 -5.29
N GLY A 25 -1.92 -8.36 -4.63
CA GLY A 25 -1.08 -9.35 -5.30
C GLY A 25 0.25 -8.78 -5.81
N CYS A 26 0.80 -9.42 -6.85
CA CYS A 26 2.05 -9.03 -7.50
C CYS A 26 1.88 -9.13 -9.02
N PRO A 27 2.35 -8.16 -9.83
CA PRO A 27 2.21 -8.21 -11.29
C PRO A 27 3.04 -9.34 -11.93
N HIS A 28 4.11 -9.79 -11.27
CA HIS A 28 4.94 -10.89 -11.76
C HIS A 28 4.33 -12.28 -11.44
N ASN A 29 3.87 -12.50 -10.20
CA ASN A 29 3.21 -13.71 -9.68
C ASN A 29 3.72 -15.09 -10.19
N ALA A 30 5.01 -15.23 -10.51
CA ALA A 30 5.60 -16.47 -11.04
C ALA A 30 6.89 -16.90 -10.32
N CYS A 31 7.26 -16.22 -9.23
CA CYS A 31 8.45 -16.55 -8.45
C CYS A 31 8.32 -17.93 -7.81
N ALA A 32 9.27 -18.83 -8.08
CA ALA A 32 9.30 -20.19 -7.50
C ALA A 32 9.36 -20.22 -5.96
N PHE A 33 9.79 -19.13 -5.33
CA PHE A 33 9.96 -19.00 -3.88
C PHE A 33 8.82 -18.21 -3.20
N CYS A 34 7.90 -17.61 -3.94
CA CYS A 34 6.90 -16.71 -3.35
C CYS A 34 5.76 -17.52 -2.71
N ALA A 35 5.64 -17.44 -1.39
CA ALA A 35 4.49 -17.99 -0.66
C ALA A 35 3.41 -16.92 -0.35
N MET A 36 3.68 -15.66 -0.67
CA MET A 36 2.82 -14.53 -0.28
C MET A 36 1.68 -14.28 -1.26
N TYR A 37 2.00 -14.22 -2.55
CA TYR A 37 1.07 -13.76 -3.59
C TYR A 37 0.64 -14.84 -4.58
N THR A 38 1.17 -16.06 -4.44
CA THR A 38 0.81 -17.20 -5.30
C THR A 38 -0.70 -17.44 -5.23
N GLY A 39 -1.37 -17.34 -6.37
CA GLY A 39 -2.83 -17.48 -6.48
C GLY A 39 -3.64 -16.22 -6.16
N VAL A 40 -3.00 -15.11 -5.75
CA VAL A 40 -3.67 -13.81 -5.56
C VAL A 40 -3.65 -13.03 -6.88
N PRO A 41 -4.81 -12.68 -7.46
CA PRO A 41 -4.86 -11.91 -8.70
C PRO A 41 -4.31 -10.49 -8.48
N TYR A 42 -3.57 -9.98 -9.46
CA TYR A 42 -3.09 -8.61 -9.43
C TYR A 42 -4.23 -7.63 -9.71
N ARG A 43 -4.39 -6.62 -8.85
CA ARG A 43 -5.38 -5.55 -9.02
C ARG A 43 -4.83 -4.24 -8.50
N GLU A 44 -4.79 -3.22 -9.35
CA GLU A 44 -4.52 -1.85 -8.91
C GLU A 44 -5.80 -1.22 -8.34
N TYR A 45 -5.66 -0.44 -7.26
CA TYR A 45 -6.79 0.28 -6.71
C TYR A 45 -7.02 1.60 -7.44
N ALA A 46 -8.30 1.97 -7.58
CA ALA A 46 -8.67 3.26 -8.14
C ALA A 46 -8.23 4.39 -7.21
N THR A 47 -7.99 5.58 -7.78
CA THR A 47 -7.58 6.78 -7.04
C THR A 47 -8.52 7.10 -5.88
N GLU A 48 -9.82 6.89 -6.04
CA GLU A 48 -10.84 7.13 -5.03
C GLU A 48 -10.72 6.15 -3.86
N GLU A 49 -10.45 4.86 -4.13
CA GLU A 49 -10.22 3.83 -3.12
C GLU A 49 -8.97 4.16 -2.30
N LEU A 50 -7.89 4.54 -2.98
CA LEU A 50 -6.63 4.97 -2.35
C LEU A 50 -6.85 6.21 -1.49
N THR A 51 -7.62 7.18 -1.99
CA THR A 51 -7.93 8.43 -1.29
C THR A 51 -8.68 8.18 0.00
N ALA A 52 -9.75 7.39 -0.06
CA ALA A 52 -10.53 7.02 1.12
C ALA A 52 -9.67 6.24 2.13
N CYS A 53 -8.85 5.29 1.67
CA CYS A 53 -8.00 4.48 2.53
C CYS A 53 -6.93 5.32 3.25
N ILE A 54 -6.28 6.23 2.53
CA ILE A 54 -5.24 7.10 3.10
C ILE A 54 -5.85 8.09 4.10
N ALA A 55 -7.00 8.69 3.78
CA ALA A 55 -7.69 9.58 4.71
C ALA A 55 -8.11 8.86 6.01
N GLU A 56 -8.62 7.62 5.89
CA GLU A 56 -8.95 6.79 7.05
C GLU A 56 -7.69 6.46 7.88
N ALA A 57 -6.58 6.09 7.22
CA ALA A 57 -5.33 5.76 7.87
C ALA A 57 -4.71 6.97 8.59
N ALA A 58 -4.75 8.16 7.98
CA ALA A 58 -4.30 9.41 8.58
C ALA A 58 -5.11 9.78 9.83
N ARG A 59 -6.44 9.60 9.77
CA ARG A 59 -7.32 9.81 10.93
C ARG A 59 -7.03 8.84 12.08
N LYS A 60 -6.73 7.58 11.78
CA LYS A 60 -6.40 6.56 12.80
C LYS A 60 -4.98 6.71 13.36
N HIS A 61 -4.06 7.23 12.57
CA HIS A 61 -2.64 7.34 12.91
C HIS A 61 -2.11 8.77 12.66
N PRO A 62 -2.65 9.80 13.34
CA PRO A 62 -2.34 11.21 13.08
C PRO A 62 -0.88 11.59 13.40
N HIS A 63 -0.17 10.75 14.14
CA HIS A 63 1.23 10.93 14.52
C HIS A 63 2.19 10.02 13.78
N ALA A 64 1.71 9.30 12.75
CA ALA A 64 2.57 8.46 11.93
C ALA A 64 3.68 9.29 11.27
N ARG A 65 4.89 8.75 11.33
CA ARG A 65 6.09 9.35 10.71
C ARG A 65 6.57 8.57 9.49
N ARG A 66 6.07 7.35 9.32
CA ARG A 66 6.45 6.41 8.26
C ARG A 66 5.21 5.70 7.74
N VAL A 67 5.16 5.55 6.43
CA VAL A 67 4.13 4.79 5.70
C VAL A 67 4.86 3.76 4.85
N PHE A 68 4.37 2.52 4.88
CA PHE A 68 4.81 1.44 4.02
C PHE A 68 3.73 1.19 2.97
N LEU A 69 4.09 1.42 1.71
CA LEU A 69 3.25 1.02 0.58
C LEU A 69 3.40 -0.49 0.41
N ALA A 70 2.33 -1.21 0.73
CA ALA A 70 2.33 -2.66 0.84
C ALA A 70 1.79 -3.32 -0.43
N ASP A 71 2.05 -4.63 -0.47
CA ASP A 71 1.84 -5.57 -1.57
C ASP A 71 2.85 -5.48 -2.71
N GLY A 72 2.74 -6.44 -3.65
CA GLY A 72 3.82 -6.99 -4.47
C GLY A 72 4.90 -6.01 -4.90
N ASP A 73 4.74 -5.42 -6.08
CA ASP A 73 5.70 -4.44 -6.61
C ASP A 73 5.00 -3.10 -6.80
N VAL A 74 5.26 -2.18 -5.88
CA VAL A 74 4.72 -0.82 -5.91
C VAL A 74 5.27 -0.02 -7.11
N PHE A 75 6.47 -0.33 -7.58
CA PHE A 75 7.07 0.36 -8.72
C PHE A 75 6.51 -0.10 -10.07
N ALA A 76 5.74 -1.18 -10.09
CA ALA A 76 4.98 -1.57 -11.28
C ALA A 76 3.78 -0.66 -11.56
N LEU A 77 3.34 0.13 -10.57
CA LEU A 77 2.29 1.13 -10.78
C LEU A 77 2.74 2.20 -11.79
N PRO A 78 1.81 2.76 -12.58
CA PRO A 78 2.10 3.92 -13.40
C PRO A 78 2.70 5.04 -12.55
N ARG A 79 3.73 5.70 -13.08
CA ARG A 79 4.45 6.78 -12.40
C ARG A 79 3.49 7.88 -11.93
N GLU A 80 2.46 8.18 -12.72
CA GLU A 80 1.43 9.17 -12.44
C GLU A 80 0.61 8.78 -11.21
N THR A 81 0.19 7.51 -11.13
CA THR A 81 -0.52 6.94 -9.98
C THR A 81 0.34 7.00 -8.72
N LEU A 82 1.61 6.54 -8.81
CA LEU A 82 2.53 6.57 -7.68
C LEU A 82 2.79 8.00 -7.20
N SER A 83 2.96 8.95 -8.13
CA SER A 83 3.14 10.37 -7.80
C SER A 83 1.93 10.95 -7.07
N ALA A 84 0.71 10.61 -7.52
CA ALA A 84 -0.53 11.04 -6.88
C ALA A 84 -0.66 10.47 -5.46
N VAL A 85 -0.34 9.18 -5.27
CA VAL A 85 -0.33 8.54 -3.95
C VAL A 85 0.66 9.23 -3.01
N LEU A 86 1.89 9.47 -3.45
CA LEU A 86 2.91 10.12 -2.63
C LEU A 86 2.51 11.56 -2.25
N ALA A 87 1.94 12.32 -3.19
CA ALA A 87 1.43 13.67 -2.92
C ALA A 87 0.30 13.63 -1.87
N LEU A 88 -0.64 12.69 -2.00
CA LEU A 88 -1.73 12.52 -1.06
C LEU A 88 -1.25 12.10 0.33
N LEU A 89 -0.26 11.20 0.42
CA LEU A 89 0.36 10.82 1.69
C LEU A 89 1.03 12.02 2.37
N ARG A 90 1.78 12.81 1.60
CA ARG A 90 2.43 14.03 2.10
C ARG A 90 1.42 15.02 2.66
N ALA A 91 0.28 15.20 1.99
CA ALA A 91 -0.79 16.08 2.43
C ALA A 91 -1.54 15.53 3.66
N SER A 92 -1.75 14.22 3.75
CA SER A 92 -2.55 13.59 4.80
C SER A 92 -1.78 13.34 6.10
N PHE A 93 -0.46 13.15 6.01
CA PHE A 93 0.42 12.86 7.15
C PHE A 93 1.41 14.01 7.37
N PRO A 94 1.09 15.01 8.21
CA PRO A 94 1.92 16.21 8.37
C PRO A 94 3.28 15.93 9.02
N ARG A 95 3.48 14.75 9.62
CA ARG A 95 4.71 14.34 10.32
C ARG A 95 5.52 13.28 9.56
N LEU A 96 5.17 13.00 8.30
CA LEU A 96 5.94 12.08 7.48
C LEU A 96 7.38 12.58 7.36
N ALA A 97 8.35 11.70 7.66
CA ALA A 97 9.77 12.00 7.63
C ALA A 97 10.27 12.34 6.22
#